data_AF-A0A531MKC3-F1
#
_entry.id   AF-A0A531MKC3-F1
#
_cell.length_a   1.000
_cell.length_b   1.000
_cell.length_c   1.000
_cell.angle_alpha   90.00
_cell.angle_beta   90.00
_cell.angle_gamma   90.00
#
_symmetry.space_group_name_H-M   'P 1'
#
loop_
_entity.id
_entity.type
_entity.pdbx_description
1 polymer ?
#
loop_
_entity_poly.entity_id
_entity_poly.type
_entity_poly.pdbx_seq_one_letter_code
_entity_poly.pdbx_strand_id
1 'polypeptide(L)'
;MLTVYNCIVHEHDLRLVALAALICGISSFSAVNLLRHVHRSTNRNRYAWLMIAATSTGFGIWATHFIAMIAFSPGIPNAYNTELSVLSLAAAVLLTAAGMWIATLRGGIEHYLVGGAVLGVGIGTMHYTG
;
A
#
# COMPACT_ATOMS: atom_id res chain seq x y z
N MET A 1 19.94 -3.88 25.10
CA MET A 1 18.76 -4.48 24.45
C MET A 1 17.42 -3.83 24.86
N LEU A 2 17.36 -3.02 25.93
CA LEU A 2 16.17 -2.20 26.28
C LEU A 2 15.93 -1.00 25.35
N THR A 3 16.91 -0.64 24.51
CA THR A 3 16.88 0.56 23.65
C THR A 3 15.80 0.49 22.58
N VAL A 4 15.62 -0.66 21.91
CA VAL A 4 14.57 -0.84 20.88
C VAL A 4 13.17 -0.86 21.51
N TYR A 5 13.03 -1.49 22.68
CA TYR A 5 11.76 -1.51 23.42
C TYR A 5 11.35 -0.10 23.86
N ASN A 6 12.29 0.70 24.38
CA ASN A 6 12.03 2.09 24.73
C ASN A 6 11.65 2.94 23.51
N CYS A 7 12.31 2.77 22.35
CA CYS A 7 11.91 3.48 21.13
C CYS A 7 10.48 3.14 20.69
N ILE A 8 10.06 1.88 20.78
CA ILE A 8 8.71 1.47 20.37
C ILE A 8 7.64 1.93 21.36
N VAL A 9 7.96 2.03 22.65
CA VAL A 9 6.98 2.37 23.69
C VAL A 9 6.91 3.86 24.00
N HIS A 10 8.03 4.59 23.87
CA HIS A 10 8.11 6.01 24.21
C HIS A 10 8.19 6.95 23.00
N GLU A 11 8.71 6.50 21.86
CA GLU A 11 8.83 7.36 20.65
C GLU A 11 7.71 7.09 19.64
N HIS A 12 6.86 6.08 19.85
CA HIS A 12 5.70 5.80 19.02
C HIS A 12 4.37 6.07 19.74
N ASP A 13 3.48 6.83 19.10
CA ASP A 13 2.09 6.86 19.50
C ASP A 13 1.40 5.55 19.09
N LEU A 14 1.24 4.65 20.07
CA LEU A 14 0.60 3.35 19.89
C LEU A 14 -0.83 3.44 19.31
N ARG A 15 -1.52 4.58 19.48
CA ARG A 15 -2.86 4.80 18.89
C ARG A 15 -2.77 4.92 17.38
N LEU A 16 -1.77 5.64 16.88
CA LEU A 16 -1.53 5.79 15.44
C LEU A 16 -0.98 4.50 14.83
N VAL A 17 -0.17 3.75 15.55
CA VAL A 17 0.25 2.40 15.12
C VAL A 17 -0.95 1.47 14.98
N ALA A 18 -1.85 1.46 15.97
CA ALA A 18 -3.08 0.69 15.90
C ALA A 18 -3.97 1.13 14.72
N LEU A 19 -4.08 2.44 14.48
CA LEU A 19 -4.80 2.99 13.33
C LEU A 19 -4.19 2.54 11.99
N ALA A 20 -2.86 2.60 11.85
CA ALA A 20 -2.16 2.13 10.66
C ALA A 20 -2.40 0.63 10.43
N ALA A 21 -2.35 -0.19 11.47
CA ALA A 21 -2.64 -1.62 11.39
C ALA A 21 -4.09 -1.90 10.98
N LEU A 22 -5.06 -1.14 11.51
CA LEU A 22 -6.47 -1.24 11.12
C LEU A 22 -6.67 -0.87 9.64
N ILE A 23 -6.09 0.24 9.18
CA ILE A 23 -6.17 0.68 7.78
C ILE A 23 -5.52 -0.33 6.85
N CYS A 24 -4.36 -0.89 7.23
CA CYS A 24 -3.70 -1.95 6.49
C CYS A 24 -4.59 -3.19 6.34
N GLY A 25 -5.23 -3.61 7.44
CA GLY A 25 -6.17 -4.74 7.44
C GLY A 25 -7.39 -4.50 6.53
N ILE A 26 -8.01 -3.33 6.65
CA ILE A 26 -9.16 -2.93 5.81
C ILE A 26 -8.78 -2.84 4.34
N SER A 27 -7.62 -2.24 4.03
CA SER A 27 -7.08 -2.13 2.67
C SER A 27 -6.83 -3.52 2.08
N SER A 28 -6.18 -4.41 2.84
CA SER A 28 -5.89 -5.78 2.40
C SER A 28 -7.17 -6.58 2.14
N PHE A 29 -8.16 -6.47 3.04
CA PHE A 29 -9.47 -7.10 2.87
C PHE A 29 -10.19 -6.56 1.61
N SER A 30 -10.18 -5.25 1.42
CA SER A 30 -10.78 -4.59 0.25
C SER A 30 -10.07 -5.00 -1.04
N ALA A 31 -8.74 -5.04 -1.05
CA ALA A 31 -7.93 -5.46 -2.18
C ALA A 31 -8.31 -6.87 -2.65
N VAL A 32 -8.38 -7.83 -1.72
CA VAL A 32 -8.76 -9.22 -2.03
C VAL A 32 -10.19 -9.30 -2.57
N ASN A 33 -11.14 -8.58 -1.96
CA ASN A 33 -12.53 -8.59 -2.43
C ASN A 33 -12.68 -7.94 -3.80
N LEU A 34 -11.99 -6.84 -4.07
CA LEU A 34 -12.02 -6.16 -5.37
C LEU A 34 -11.34 -7.00 -6.46
N LEU A 35 -10.21 -7.65 -6.16
CA LEU A 35 -9.56 -8.61 -7.08
C LEU A 35 -10.48 -9.78 -7.45
N ARG A 36 -11.30 -10.28 -6.52
CA ARG A 36 -12.32 -11.30 -6.83
C ARG A 36 -13.37 -10.78 -7.81
N HIS A 37 -13.76 -9.49 -7.72
CA HIS A 37 -14.69 -8.87 -8.68
C HIS A 37 -14.04 -8.71 -10.06
N VAL A 38 -12.74 -8.38 -10.12
CA VAL A 38 -11.97 -8.32 -11.37
C VAL A 38 -11.99 -9.68 -12.08
N HIS A 39 -11.76 -10.78 -11.35
CA HIS A 39 -11.78 -12.14 -11.92
C HIS A 39 -13.15 -12.58 -12.43
N ARG A 40 -14.25 -12.10 -11.83
CA ARG A 40 -15.62 -12.47 -12.22
C ARG A 40 -16.22 -11.60 -13.33
N SER A 41 -15.59 -10.48 -13.66
CA SER A 41 -16.14 -9.47 -14.57
C SER A 41 -15.74 -9.69 -16.03
N THR A 42 -16.65 -9.35 -16.96
CA THR A 42 -16.37 -9.35 -18.42
C THR A 42 -15.56 -8.12 -18.84
N ASN A 43 -14.90 -8.21 -20.01
CA ASN A 43 -13.83 -7.31 -20.46
C ASN A 43 -13.98 -5.82 -20.11
N ARG A 44 -15.10 -5.15 -20.44
CA ARG A 44 -15.24 -3.70 -20.16
C ARG A 44 -15.38 -3.40 -18.67
N ASN A 45 -16.11 -4.22 -17.92
CA ASN A 45 -16.31 -4.03 -16.49
C ASN A 45 -15.06 -4.40 -15.70
N ARG A 46 -14.26 -5.34 -16.23
CA ARG A 46 -12.99 -5.78 -15.64
C ARG A 46 -11.99 -4.65 -15.48
N TYR A 47 -11.81 -3.81 -16.51
CA TYR A 47 -10.90 -2.65 -16.43
C TYR A 47 -11.35 -1.65 -15.36
N ALA A 48 -12.65 -1.38 -15.27
CA ALA A 48 -13.19 -0.50 -14.24
C ALA A 48 -12.93 -1.04 -12.83
N TRP A 49 -13.22 -2.33 -12.59
CA TRP A 49 -12.93 -2.97 -11.30
C TRP A 49 -11.44 -3.01 -10.97
N LEU A 50 -10.58 -3.16 -11.98
CA LEU A 50 -9.14 -3.16 -11.77
C LEU A 50 -8.62 -1.79 -11.35
N MET A 51 -9.11 -0.72 -11.98
CA MET A 51 -8.77 0.64 -11.56
C MET A 51 -9.27 0.94 -10.15
N ILE A 52 -10.51 0.53 -9.82
CA ILE A 52 -11.05 0.68 -8.46
C ILE A 52 -10.21 -0.09 -7.44
N ALA A 53 -9.83 -1.34 -7.75
CA ALA A 53 -8.97 -2.17 -6.90
C ALA A 53 -7.61 -1.50 -6.69
N ALA A 54 -6.96 -1.09 -7.77
CA ALA A 54 -5.61 -0.53 -7.73
C ALA A 54 -5.56 0.82 -7.00
N THR A 55 -6.51 1.71 -7.27
CA THR A 55 -6.62 2.99 -6.57
C THR A 55 -6.89 2.76 -5.09
N SER A 56 -7.89 1.95 -4.73
CA SER A 56 -8.21 1.66 -3.32
C SER A 56 -7.01 1.07 -2.57
N THR A 57 -6.31 0.11 -3.16
CA THR A 57 -5.16 -0.55 -2.54
C THR A 57 -3.94 0.39 -2.47
N GLY A 58 -3.66 1.15 -3.53
CA GLY A 58 -2.56 2.12 -3.55
C GLY A 58 -2.73 3.22 -2.48
N PHE A 59 -3.93 3.77 -2.33
CA PHE A 59 -4.25 4.71 -1.25
C PHE A 59 -4.08 4.07 0.13
N GLY A 60 -4.50 2.81 0.31
CA GLY A 60 -4.33 2.11 1.59
C GLY A 60 -2.86 1.83 1.93
N ILE A 61 -2.03 1.48 0.95
CA ILE A 61 -0.57 1.30 1.10
C ILE A 61 0.06 2.63 1.55
N TRP A 62 -0.21 3.71 0.81
CA TRP A 62 0.30 5.05 1.10
C TRP A 62 -0.16 5.55 2.48
N ALA A 63 -1.45 5.45 2.80
CA ALA A 63 -1.99 5.88 4.09
C ALA A 63 -1.39 5.11 5.26
N THR A 64 -1.24 3.79 5.13
CA THR A 64 -0.60 2.96 6.17
C THR A 64 0.83 3.44 6.43
N HIS A 65 1.59 3.74 5.37
CA HIS A 65 2.96 4.21 5.49
C HIS A 65 3.05 5.55 6.20
N PHE A 66 2.31 6.56 5.74
CA PHE A 66 2.36 7.89 6.34
C PHE A 66 1.84 7.92 7.77
N ILE A 67 0.79 7.16 8.09
CA ILE A 67 0.27 7.09 9.47
C ILE A 67 1.30 6.43 10.39
N ALA A 68 2.00 5.39 9.92
CA ALA A 68 3.08 4.78 10.69
C ALA A 68 4.28 5.74 10.87
N MET A 69 4.63 6.52 9.84
CA MET A 69 5.68 7.54 9.93
C MET A 69 5.31 8.67 10.90
N ILE A 70 4.05 9.12 10.91
CA ILE A 70 3.54 10.14 11.84
C ILE A 70 3.49 9.58 13.27
N ALA A 71 3.21 8.29 13.43
CA ALA A 71 3.24 7.64 14.74
C ALA A 71 4.62 7.73 15.40
N PHE A 72 5.69 7.80 14.61
CA PHE A 72 7.06 7.90 15.08
C PHE A 72 7.49 9.36 15.28
N SER A 73 7.80 9.73 16.52
CA SER A 73 8.17 11.10 16.90
C SER A 73 9.53 11.15 17.62
N PRO A 74 10.66 11.01 16.89
CA PRO A 74 12.02 10.97 17.44
C PRO A 74 12.56 12.30 18.04
N GLY A 75 11.69 13.28 18.33
CA GLY A 75 12.09 14.59 18.85
C GLY A 75 12.75 15.53 17.82
N ILE A 76 12.73 15.19 16.54
CA ILE A 76 13.24 15.99 15.41
C ILE A 76 12.06 16.46 14.55
N PRO A 77 12.08 17.68 13.95
CA PRO A 77 10.99 18.14 13.11
C PRO A 77 10.79 17.24 11.89
N ASN A 78 9.63 16.59 11.79
CA ASN A 78 9.24 15.81 10.62
C ASN A 78 8.73 16.77 9.54
N ALA A 79 9.53 17.00 8.50
CA ALA A 79 9.14 17.77 7.31
C ALA A 79 8.89 16.81 6.14
N TYR A 80 7.63 16.70 5.71
CA TYR A 80 7.27 15.94 4.50
C TYR A 80 7.21 16.90 3.30
N ASN A 81 7.90 16.55 2.22
CA ASN A 81 7.79 17.28 0.96
C ASN A 81 6.50 16.86 0.24
N THR A 82 5.56 17.79 0.09
CA THR A 82 4.25 17.53 -0.54
C THR A 82 4.37 17.00 -1.97
N GLU A 83 5.34 17.47 -2.76
CA GLU A 83 5.54 17.00 -4.15
C GLU A 83 5.96 15.53 -4.16
N LEU A 84 6.88 15.15 -3.28
CA LEU A 84 7.34 13.78 -3.14
C LEU A 84 6.25 12.86 -2.57
N SER A 85 5.44 13.34 -1.62
CA SER A 85 4.30 12.56 -1.09
C SER A 85 3.23 12.28 -2.15
N VAL A 86 2.96 13.24 -3.04
CA VAL A 86 2.02 13.02 -4.15
C VAL A 86 2.62 12.08 -5.19
N LEU A 87 3.93 12.21 -5.48
CA LEU A 87 4.64 11.31 -6.37
C LEU A 87 4.67 9.87 -5.83
N SER A 88 4.86 9.69 -4.52
CA SER A 88 4.86 8.38 -3.87
C SER A 88 3.48 7.71 -3.93
N LEU A 89 2.40 8.49 -3.75
CA LEU A 89 1.03 8.01 -3.97
C LEU A 89 0.79 7.58 -5.42
N ALA A 90 1.22 8.38 -6.39
CA ALA A 90 1.09 8.05 -7.80
C ALA A 90 1.84 6.75 -8.13
N ALA A 91 3.07 6.60 -7.64
CA ALA A 91 3.86 5.38 -7.79
C ALA A 91 3.14 4.16 -7.17
N ALA A 92 2.60 4.30 -5.96
CA ALA A 92 1.85 3.23 -5.30
C ALA A 92 0.65 2.78 -6.12
N VAL A 93 -0.17 3.71 -6.63
CA VAL A 93 -1.37 3.38 -7.41
C VAL A 93 -1.00 2.75 -8.76
N LEU A 94 -0.04 3.33 -9.48
CA LEU A 94 0.33 2.85 -10.82
C LEU A 94 1.00 1.47 -10.78
N LEU A 95 1.92 1.23 -9.85
CA LEU A 95 2.60 -0.05 -9.73
C LEU A 95 1.67 -1.13 -9.15
N THR A 96 0.74 -0.76 -8.25
CA THR A 96 -0.33 -1.65 -7.82
C THR A 96 -1.23 -2.04 -9.00
N ALA A 97 -1.62 -1.08 -9.85
CA ALA A 97 -2.42 -1.35 -11.04
C ALA A 97 -1.70 -2.31 -11.99
N ALA A 98 -0.41 -2.07 -12.25
CA ALA A 98 0.42 -2.94 -13.08
C ALA A 98 0.53 -4.37 -12.49
N GLY A 99 0.79 -4.48 -11.19
CA GLY A 99 0.89 -5.77 -10.51
C GLY A 99 -0.42 -6.57 -10.55
N MET A 100 -1.54 -5.93 -10.25
CA MET A 100 -2.87 -6.56 -10.35
C MET A 100 -3.25 -6.90 -11.80
N TRP A 101 -2.90 -6.04 -12.76
CA TRP A 101 -3.09 -6.32 -14.18
C TRP A 101 -2.38 -7.59 -14.58
N ILE A 102 -1.08 -7.68 -14.30
CA ILE A 102 -0.25 -8.86 -14.59
C ILE A 102 -0.82 -10.11 -13.92
N ALA A 103 -1.15 -10.02 -12.63
CA ALA A 103 -1.71 -11.14 -11.86
C ALA A 103 -3.03 -11.66 -12.44
N THR A 104 -3.81 -10.80 -13.11
CA THR A 104 -5.12 -11.18 -13.66
C THR A 104 -5.04 -11.61 -15.13
N LEU A 105 -3.91 -11.43 -15.83
CA LEU A 105 -3.80 -11.71 -17.27
C LEU A 105 -4.09 -13.18 -17.63
N ARG A 106 -3.55 -14.13 -16.87
CA ARG A 106 -3.68 -15.59 -17.10
C ARG A 106 -3.72 -16.35 -15.77
N GLY A 107 -4.38 -17.51 -15.77
CA GLY A 107 -4.56 -18.34 -14.56
C GLY A 107 -3.35 -19.18 -14.14
N GLY A 108 -2.13 -18.64 -14.17
CA GLY A 108 -0.90 -19.37 -13.84
C GLY A 108 -0.12 -18.73 -12.68
N ILE A 109 0.54 -19.57 -11.87
CA ILE A 109 1.31 -19.12 -10.69
C ILE A 109 2.39 -18.10 -11.03
N GLU A 110 3.01 -18.21 -12.21
CA GLU A 110 4.02 -17.27 -12.70
C GLU A 110 3.49 -15.82 -12.75
N HIS A 111 2.24 -15.63 -13.17
CA HIS A 111 1.64 -14.31 -13.28
C HIS A 111 1.35 -13.72 -11.89
N TYR A 112 1.00 -14.55 -10.92
CA TYR A 112 0.84 -14.12 -9.53
C TYR A 112 2.18 -13.74 -8.90
N LEU A 113 3.25 -14.49 -9.19
CA LEU A 113 4.59 -14.17 -8.72
C LEU A 113 5.11 -12.86 -9.31
N VAL A 114 5.00 -12.67 -10.63
CA VAL A 114 5.42 -11.42 -11.28
C VAL A 114 4.55 -10.25 -10.82
N GLY A 115 3.23 -10.43 -10.76
CA GLY A 115 2.31 -9.39 -10.27
C GLY A 115 2.59 -8.99 -8.82
N GLY A 116 2.84 -9.97 -7.94
CA GLY A 116 3.25 -9.75 -6.56
C GLY A 116 4.61 -9.05 -6.44
N ALA A 117 5.58 -9.42 -7.28
CA ALA A 117 6.88 -8.77 -7.32
C ALA A 117 6.77 -7.29 -7.73
N VAL A 118 5.97 -6.99 -8.76
CA VAL A 118 5.70 -5.61 -9.19
C VAL A 118 5.00 -4.81 -8.10
N LEU A 119 4.04 -5.41 -7.38
CA LEU A 119 3.37 -4.78 -6.25
C LEU A 119 4.36 -4.49 -5.11
N GLY A 120 5.27 -5.42 -4.81
CA GLY A 120 6.35 -5.23 -3.84
C GLY A 120 7.32 -4.10 -4.23
N VAL A 121 7.71 -4.04 -5.50
CA VAL A 121 8.47 -2.90 -6.05
C VAL A 121 7.70 -1.60 -5.87
N GLY A 122 6.38 -1.60 -6.12
CA GLY A 122 5.52 -0.44 -5.89
C GLY A 122 5.52 0.07 -4.45
N ILE A 123 5.42 -0.85 -3.49
CA ILE A 123 5.52 -0.51 -2.06
C ILE A 123 6.92 0.08 -1.75
N GLY A 124 7.98 -0.55 -2.25
CA GLY A 124 9.35 -0.06 -2.05
C GLY A 124 9.59 1.32 -2.68
N THR A 125 9.15 1.54 -3.92
CA THR A 125 9.25 2.84 -4.58
C THR A 125 8.49 3.92 -3.82
N MET A 126 7.25 3.65 -3.41
CA MET A 126 6.48 4.57 -2.57
C MET A 126 7.24 4.88 -1.28
N HIS A 127 7.71 3.85 -0.57
CA HIS A 127 8.42 3.98 0.69
C HIS A 127 9.68 4.86 0.61
N TYR A 128 10.49 4.72 -0.45
CA TYR A 128 11.70 5.52 -0.60
C TYR A 128 11.48 6.90 -1.25
N THR A 129 10.32 7.11 -1.89
CA THR A 129 9.99 8.43 -2.46
C THR A 129 9.29 9.34 -1.46
N GLY A 130 8.45 8.80 -0.57
CA GLY A 130 7.81 9.58 0.49
C GLY A 130 6.84 8.77 1.31
#